data_AF-A0A960JS50-F1
#
_entry.id   AF-A0A960JS50-F1
#
_cell.length_a   1.000
_cell.length_b   1.000
_cell.length_c   1.000
_cell.angle_alpha   90.00
_cell.angle_beta   90.00
_cell.angle_gamma   90.00
#
_symmetry.space_group_name_H-M   'P 1'
#
loop_
_entity.id
_entity.type
_entity.pdbx_description
1 polymer ?
#
loop_
_entity_poly.entity_id
_entity_poly.type
_entity_poly.pdbx_seq_one_letter_code
_entity_poly.pdbx_strand_id
1 'polypeptide(L)'
;HLDPFWTPTLQLFAEDGRPVAYAKVGWTPLTRRHVTIESDTLALLGARDDHRFRSPELLDRFDWGDAVVSVAAPMPDGVARVEPTDASMGPVIARALADVAAIDGPPTIEPFADSGGAAWADRLVAGRA
;
A
#
# COMPACT_ATOMS: atom_id res chain seq x y z
N HIS A 1 12.54 12.21 -18.51
CA HIS A 1 13.16 11.75 -17.26
C HIS A 1 12.21 10.74 -16.65
N LEU A 2 12.64 9.51 -16.35
CA LEU A 2 11.78 8.57 -15.63
C LEU A 2 11.71 9.02 -14.17
N ASP A 3 10.52 8.90 -13.58
CA ASP A 3 10.31 9.09 -12.15
C ASP A 3 11.12 8.00 -11.41
N PRO A 4 12.02 8.37 -10.46
CA PRO A 4 12.81 7.39 -9.71
C PRO A 4 11.96 6.40 -8.90
N PHE A 5 10.69 6.73 -8.62
CA PHE A 5 9.74 5.90 -7.89
C PHE A 5 8.92 4.98 -8.80
N TRP A 6 9.12 5.06 -10.13
CA TRP A 6 8.35 4.27 -11.07
C TRP A 6 8.63 2.77 -10.91
N THR A 7 7.55 2.03 -10.61
CA THR A 7 7.53 0.57 -10.50
C THR A 7 6.56 0.02 -11.54
N PRO A 8 7.03 -0.83 -12.50
CA PRO A 8 6.11 -1.55 -13.37
C PRO A 8 5.13 -2.38 -12.54
N THR A 9 3.85 -2.29 -12.89
CA THR A 9 2.80 -3.16 -12.33
C THR A 9 2.16 -3.96 -13.46
N LEU A 10 2.15 -5.27 -13.32
CA LEU A 10 1.54 -6.20 -14.26
C LEU A 10 0.23 -6.73 -13.67
N GLN A 11 -0.82 -6.78 -14.48
CA GLN A 11 -2.07 -7.45 -14.12
C GLN A 11 -2.02 -8.89 -14.64
N LEU A 12 -2.24 -9.85 -13.75
CA LEU A 12 -2.24 -11.27 -14.06
C LEU A 12 -3.68 -11.76 -14.24
N PHE A 13 -3.92 -12.51 -15.30
CA PHE A 13 -5.24 -12.99 -15.67
C PHE A 13 -5.27 -14.52 -15.67
N ALA A 14 -6.41 -15.10 -15.27
CA ALA A 14 -6.74 -16.48 -15.57
C ALA A 14 -7.06 -16.64 -17.07
N GLU A 15 -7.16 -17.89 -17.55
CA GLU A 15 -7.47 -18.20 -18.95
C GLU A 15 -8.81 -17.61 -19.43
N ASP A 16 -9.76 -17.42 -18.50
CA ASP A 16 -11.05 -16.80 -18.73
C ASP A 16 -11.00 -15.26 -18.83
N GLY A 17 -9.81 -14.66 -18.68
CA GLY A 17 -9.61 -13.21 -18.70
C GLY A 17 -9.94 -12.50 -17.38
N ARG A 18 -10.23 -13.24 -16.30
CA ARG A 18 -10.47 -12.65 -14.97
C ARG A 18 -9.14 -12.26 -14.31
N PRO A 19 -9.02 -11.05 -13.72
CA PRO A 19 -7.84 -10.72 -12.93
C PRO A 19 -7.73 -11.61 -11.70
N VAL A 20 -6.56 -12.18 -11.48
CA VAL A 20 -6.27 -13.05 -10.33
C VAL A 20 -5.16 -12.52 -9.44
N ALA A 21 -4.36 -11.57 -9.92
CA ALA A 21 -3.27 -10.97 -9.16
C ALA A 21 -2.72 -9.71 -9.84
N TYR A 22 -1.95 -8.94 -9.08
CA TYR A 22 -1.14 -7.82 -9.55
C TYR A 22 0.30 -8.00 -9.10
N ALA A 23 1.24 -7.93 -10.03
CA ALA A 23 2.66 -8.07 -9.76
C ALA A 23 3.38 -6.72 -9.86
N LYS A 24 4.00 -6.26 -8.78
CA LYS A 24 4.86 -5.07 -8.76
C LYS A 24 6.32 -5.46 -8.87
N VAL A 25 7.07 -4.77 -9.73
CA VAL A 25 8.49 -5.06 -9.99
C VAL A 25 9.37 -3.94 -9.47
N GLY A 26 10.18 -4.25 -8.46
CA GLY A 26 11.26 -3.40 -7.96
C GLY A 26 12.54 -3.71 -8.70
N TRP A 27 12.97 -2.82 -9.59
CA TRP A 27 14.04 -3.03 -10.57
C TRP A 27 15.25 -2.11 -10.40
N THR A 28 15.18 -1.18 -9.44
CA THR A 28 16.28 -0.31 -9.00
C THR A 28 16.48 -0.49 -7.50
N PRO A 29 17.63 -0.11 -6.90
CA PRO A 29 17.81 -0.24 -5.44
C PRO A 29 16.69 0.42 -4.62
N LEU A 30 16.22 1.59 -5.06
CA LEU A 30 15.12 2.32 -4.43
C LEU A 30 13.78 1.56 -4.55
N THR A 31 13.43 1.13 -5.76
CA THR A 31 12.15 0.46 -6.01
C THR A 31 12.12 -0.97 -5.46
N ARG A 32 13.26 -1.67 -5.41
CA ARG A 32 13.42 -2.93 -4.66
C ARG A 32 13.03 -2.71 -3.19
N ARG A 33 13.59 -1.68 -2.54
CA ARG A 33 13.26 -1.36 -1.15
C ARG A 33 11.77 -1.06 -0.97
N HIS A 34 11.16 -0.31 -1.89
CA HIS A 34 9.72 0.00 -1.83
C HIS A 34 8.85 -1.24 -1.97
N VAL A 35 9.11 -2.08 -2.98
CA VAL A 35 8.36 -3.33 -3.20
C VAL A 35 8.53 -4.26 -2.00
N THR A 36 9.74 -4.40 -1.44
CA THR A 36 9.98 -5.20 -0.24
C THR A 36 9.14 -4.69 0.94
N ILE A 37 9.21 -3.41 1.27
CA ILE A 37 8.45 -2.79 2.38
C ILE A 37 6.95 -2.97 2.19
N GLU A 38 6.43 -2.73 0.99
CA GLU A 38 5.01 -2.92 0.69
C GLU A 38 4.60 -4.38 0.90
N SER A 39 5.41 -5.33 0.44
CA SER A 39 5.14 -6.76 0.62
C SER A 39 5.14 -7.16 2.10
N ASP A 40 6.15 -6.72 2.86
CA ASP A 40 6.21 -6.99 4.30
C ASP A 40 5.00 -6.40 5.02
N THR A 41 4.56 -5.20 4.60
CA THR A 41 3.35 -4.56 5.15
C THR A 41 2.10 -5.38 4.86
N LEU A 42 1.91 -5.87 3.63
CA LEU A 42 0.78 -6.74 3.29
C LEU A 42 0.81 -8.06 4.06
N ALA A 43 1.98 -8.66 4.25
CA ALA A 43 2.14 -9.87 5.05
C ALA A 43 1.77 -9.62 6.53
N LEU A 44 2.22 -8.50 7.10
CA LEU A 44 1.86 -8.11 8.46
C LEU A 44 0.36 -7.80 8.61
N LEU A 45 -0.26 -7.16 7.63
CA LEU A 45 -1.71 -6.91 7.62
C LEU A 45 -2.50 -8.22 7.54
N GLY A 46 -2.07 -9.15 6.68
CA GLY A 46 -2.72 -10.46 6.55
C GLY A 46 -2.62 -11.33 7.80
N ALA A 47 -1.63 -11.09 8.66
CA ALA A 47 -1.48 -11.77 9.94
C ALA A 47 -2.29 -11.14 11.09
N ARG A 48 -2.99 -10.03 10.84
CA ARG A 48 -3.68 -9.24 11.87
C ARG A 48 -5.16 -9.07 11.54
N ASP A 49 -6.03 -9.41 12.48
CA ASP A 49 -7.48 -9.17 12.34
C ASP A 49 -7.94 -7.82 12.91
N ASP A 50 -7.03 -7.03 13.50
CA ASP A 50 -7.37 -5.87 14.34
C ASP A 50 -7.35 -4.50 13.63
N HIS A 51 -7.42 -4.49 12.30
CA HIS A 51 -7.41 -3.26 11.48
C HIS A 51 -8.79 -2.93 10.88
N ARG A 52 -9.07 -1.63 10.70
CA ARG A 52 -10.43 -1.14 10.32
C ARG A 52 -10.66 -0.98 8.82
N PHE A 53 -9.72 -1.37 7.99
CA PHE A 53 -9.80 -1.28 6.54
C PHE A 53 -9.58 -2.66 5.92
N ARG A 54 -9.82 -2.79 4.62
CA ARG A 54 -9.51 -4.02 3.90
C ARG A 54 -8.32 -3.79 2.98
N SER A 55 -7.41 -4.74 3.00
CA SER A 55 -6.19 -4.77 2.18
C SER A 55 -6.24 -5.98 1.25
N PRO A 56 -5.60 -5.93 0.06
CA PRO A 56 -5.34 -7.16 -0.69
C PRO A 56 -4.39 -8.06 0.11
N GLU A 57 -4.47 -9.36 -0.15
CA GLU A 57 -3.55 -10.36 0.39
C GLU A 57 -2.23 -10.34 -0.39
N LEU A 58 -1.10 -10.53 0.29
CA LEU A 58 0.16 -10.88 -0.37
C LEU A 58 0.11 -12.36 -0.75
N LEU A 59 0.13 -12.65 -2.05
CA LEU A 59 0.15 -14.03 -2.56
C LEU A 59 1.58 -14.59 -2.61
N ASP A 60 2.54 -13.77 -3.03
CA ASP A 60 3.94 -14.19 -3.12
C ASP A 60 4.90 -13.00 -3.15
N ARG A 61 6.18 -13.25 -2.83
CA ARG A 61 7.30 -12.36 -3.11
C ARG A 61 8.55 -13.18 -3.42
N PHE A 62 9.22 -12.85 -4.53
CA PHE A 62 10.44 -13.55 -4.96
C PHE A 62 11.43 -12.61 -5.66
N ASP A 63 12.70 -13.03 -5.71
CA ASP A 63 13.72 -12.37 -6.54
C ASP A 63 13.63 -12.88 -7.99
N TRP A 64 13.83 -11.99 -8.95
CA TRP A 64 13.93 -12.30 -10.38
C TRP A 64 15.13 -11.58 -10.97
N GLY A 65 16.28 -12.28 -11.02
CA GLY A 65 17.56 -11.65 -11.31
C GLY A 65 17.85 -10.54 -10.31
N ASP A 66 18.16 -9.35 -10.81
CA ASP A 66 18.39 -8.16 -9.97
C ASP A 66 17.10 -7.40 -9.64
N ALA A 67 15.91 -7.97 -9.88
CA ALA A 67 14.63 -7.41 -9.47
C ALA A 67 14.01 -8.15 -8.26
N VAL A 68 13.13 -7.47 -7.53
CA VAL A 68 12.19 -8.08 -6.56
C VAL A 68 10.80 -7.96 -7.14
N VAL A 69 10.04 -9.05 -7.11
CA VAL A 69 8.65 -9.08 -7.55
C VAL A 69 7.76 -9.39 -6.34
N SER A 70 6.75 -8.56 -6.10
CA SER A 70 5.66 -8.88 -5.18
C SER A 70 4.39 -9.15 -5.96
N VAL A 71 3.63 -10.14 -5.53
CA VAL A 71 2.35 -10.54 -6.13
C VAL A 71 1.27 -10.39 -5.07
N ALA A 72 0.30 -9.52 -5.33
CA ALA A 72 -0.84 -9.30 -4.45
C ALA A 72 -2.14 -9.76 -5.12
N ALA A 73 -3.09 -10.21 -4.31
CA ALA A 73 -4.45 -10.49 -4.75
C ALA A 73 -5.14 -9.21 -5.27
N PRO A 74 -6.21 -9.33 -6.06
CA PRO A 74 -7.07 -8.19 -6.36
C PRO A 74 -7.62 -7.54 -5.07
N MET A 75 -8.02 -6.27 -5.18
CA MET A 75 -8.69 -5.59 -4.08
C MET A 75 -9.93 -6.38 -3.64
N PRO A 76 -10.18 -6.52 -2.32
CA PRO A 76 -11.37 -7.19 -1.82
C PRO A 76 -12.67 -6.53 -2.31
N ASP A 77 -13.70 -7.35 -2.53
CA ASP A 77 -15.00 -6.89 -3.02
C ASP A 77 -15.61 -5.78 -2.15
N GLY A 78 -16.09 -4.71 -2.78
CA GLY A 78 -16.69 -3.57 -2.11
C GLY A 78 -15.68 -2.59 -1.52
N VAL A 79 -14.38 -2.74 -1.81
CA VAL A 79 -13.42 -1.64 -1.61
C VAL A 79 -13.55 -0.67 -2.80
N ALA A 80 -13.74 0.61 -2.48
CA ALA A 80 -13.88 1.68 -3.44
C ALA A 80 -12.86 2.79 -3.17
N ARG A 81 -12.59 3.60 -4.20
CA ARG A 81 -11.77 4.80 -4.04
C ARG A 81 -12.47 5.77 -3.09
N VAL A 82 -11.71 6.28 -2.12
CA VAL A 82 -12.14 7.39 -1.28
C VAL A 82 -11.64 8.69 -1.89
N GLU A 83 -12.57 9.61 -2.17
CA GLU A 83 -12.22 10.91 -2.73
C GLU A 83 -11.63 11.82 -1.63
N PRO A 84 -10.52 12.52 -1.89
CA PRO A 84 -9.93 13.43 -0.91
C PRO A 84 -10.92 14.50 -0.43
N THR A 85 -11.89 14.90 -1.23
CA THR A 85 -12.87 15.94 -0.87
C THR A 85 -14.00 15.45 0.05
N ASP A 86 -14.11 14.15 0.30
CA ASP A 86 -15.13 13.59 1.18
C ASP A 86 -14.78 13.83 2.66
N ALA A 87 -15.28 14.93 3.21
CA ALA A 87 -15.06 15.29 4.61
C ALA A 87 -15.65 14.29 5.61
N SER A 88 -16.68 13.52 5.23
CA SER A 88 -17.32 12.54 6.11
C SER A 88 -16.39 11.36 6.41
N MET A 89 -15.47 11.07 5.49
CA MET A 89 -14.50 9.98 5.60
C MET A 89 -13.26 10.36 6.39
N GLY A 90 -13.05 11.64 6.74
CA GLY A 90 -11.86 12.13 7.43
C GLY A 90 -11.48 11.32 8.68
N PRO A 91 -12.36 11.15 9.67
CA PRO A 91 -12.08 10.37 10.87
C PRO A 91 -11.78 8.89 10.60
N VAL A 92 -12.48 8.28 9.64
CA VAL A 92 -12.28 6.88 9.24
C VAL A 92 -10.89 6.69 8.63
N ILE A 93 -10.49 7.59 7.74
CA ILE A 93 -9.18 7.56 7.08
C ILE A 93 -8.06 7.81 8.10
N ALA A 94 -8.20 8.80 8.99
CA ALA A 94 -7.21 9.06 10.02
C ALA A 94 -6.99 7.82 10.91
N ARG A 95 -8.06 7.08 11.24
CA ARG A 95 -7.93 5.84 12.01
C ARG A 95 -7.28 4.72 11.21
N ALA A 96 -7.62 4.53 9.94
CA ALA A 96 -6.99 3.54 9.06
C ALA A 96 -5.49 3.83 8.87
N LEU A 97 -5.11 5.10 8.67
CA LEU A 97 -3.72 5.53 8.59
C LEU A 97 -2.97 5.29 9.91
N ALA A 98 -3.62 5.46 11.06
CA ALA A 98 -3.03 5.13 12.35
C ALA A 98 -2.80 3.62 12.52
N ASP A 99 -3.71 2.77 12.02
CA ASP A 99 -3.54 1.31 12.02
C ASP A 99 -2.34 0.91 11.14
N VAL A 100 -2.17 1.52 9.95
CA VAL A 100 -0.99 1.32 9.09
C VAL A 100 0.29 1.80 9.78
N ALA A 101 0.29 2.99 10.37
CA ALA A 101 1.47 3.57 11.02
C ALA A 101 1.93 2.80 12.26
N ALA A 102 1.08 1.94 12.84
CA ALA A 102 1.39 1.13 14.01
C ALA A 102 1.79 -0.31 13.65
N ILE A 103 1.89 -0.65 12.37
CA ILE A 103 1.99 -2.04 11.94
C ILE A 103 3.35 -2.68 12.21
N ASP A 104 4.41 -1.89 12.12
CA ASP A 104 5.81 -2.29 12.27
C ASP A 104 6.42 -1.80 13.60
N GLY A 105 5.60 -1.25 14.50
CA GLY A 105 6.02 -0.77 15.81
C GLY A 105 5.28 0.49 16.25
N PRO A 106 5.78 1.20 17.27
CA PRO A 106 5.21 2.49 17.68
C PRO A 106 5.24 3.49 16.52
N PRO A 107 4.12 4.19 16.24
CA PRO A 107 4.06 5.11 15.11
C PRO A 107 5.03 6.28 15.31
N THR A 108 5.89 6.50 14.33
CA THR A 108 6.72 7.71 14.24
C THR A 108 6.09 8.64 13.20
N ILE A 109 5.73 9.85 13.61
CA ILE A 109 5.12 10.85 12.72
C ILE A 109 6.11 11.99 12.53
N GLU A 110 6.61 12.13 11.30
CA GLU A 110 7.42 13.27 10.87
C GLU A 110 6.70 14.00 9.73
N PRO A 111 6.86 15.33 9.62
CA PRO A 111 6.34 16.08 8.47
C PRO A 111 6.90 15.49 7.17
N PHE A 112 6.02 15.00 6.32
CA PHE A 112 6.41 14.44 5.02
C PHE A 112 6.57 15.58 4.01
N ALA A 113 7.71 15.65 3.33
CA ALA A 113 7.92 16.62 2.26
C ALA A 113 6.99 16.34 1.05
N ASP A 114 6.79 17.37 0.21
CA ASP A 114 5.88 17.39 -0.94
C ASP A 114 5.92 16.09 -1.76
N SER A 115 4.95 15.22 -1.52
CA SER A 115 4.66 14.02 -2.30
C SER A 115 3.14 13.83 -2.35
N GLY A 116 2.64 13.03 -3.28
CA GLY A 116 1.20 12.80 -3.43
C GLY A 116 0.48 12.28 -2.17
N GLY A 117 1.21 11.79 -1.17
CA GLY A 117 0.67 11.37 0.13
C GLY A 117 0.55 12.48 1.19
N ALA A 118 1.09 13.68 0.95
CA ALA A 118 1.15 14.76 1.95
C ALA A 118 -0.23 15.14 2.49
N ALA A 119 -1.24 15.24 1.62
CA ALA A 119 -2.62 15.56 2.01
C ALA A 119 -3.25 14.51 2.96
N TRP A 120 -2.81 13.25 2.88
CA TRP A 120 -3.26 12.18 3.78
C TRP A 120 -2.50 12.20 5.10
N ALA A 121 -1.19 12.45 5.06
CA ALA A 121 -0.37 12.62 6.26
C ALA A 121 -0.84 13.80 7.12
N ASP A 122 -1.15 14.95 6.50
CA ASP A 122 -1.67 16.13 7.20
C ASP A 122 -2.99 15.86 7.93
N ARG A 123 -3.84 14.99 7.36
CA ARG A 123 -5.09 14.56 8.00
C ARG A 123 -4.87 13.65 9.19
N LEU A 124 -3.88 12.76 9.13
CA LEU A 124 -3.50 11.94 10.27
C LEU A 124 -3.02 12.81 11.44
N VAL A 125 -2.26 13.87 11.15
CA VAL A 125 -1.82 14.86 12.13
C VAL A 125 -3.02 15.64 12.70
N ALA A 126 -3.88 16.18 11.83
CA ALA A 126 -5.03 16.98 12.24
C ALA A 126 -6.08 16.18 13.04
N GLY A 127 -6.30 14.91 12.73
CA GLY A 127 -7.28 14.05 13.41
C GLY A 127 -6.87 13.59 14.82
N ARG A 128 -5.69 13.97 15.30
CA ARG A 128 -5.21 13.73 16.68
C ARG A 128 -5.31 14.97 17.58
N ALA A 129 -5.64 16.14 17.04
CA ALA A 129 -5.89 17.38 17.78
C ALA A 129 -7.37 17.50 18.18
#